data_AF-A0A3N4KDM6-F1
#
_entry.id   AF-A0A3N4KDM6-F1
#
_cell.length_a   1.000
_cell.length_b   1.000
_cell.length_c   1.000
_cell.angle_alpha   90.00
_cell.angle_beta   90.00
_cell.angle_gamma   90.00
#
_symmetry.space_group_name_H-M   'P 1'
#
loop_
_entity.id
_entity.type
_entity.pdbx_description
1 polymer ?
#
loop_
_entity_poly.entity_id
_entity_poly.type
_entity_poly.pdbx_seq_one_letter_code
_entity_poly.pdbx_strand_id
1 'polypeptide(L)'
;MVQSRAGVVLATFTLASLTLFFYAFASSSPEAHNYHEQQPLGNEELSWQHTKRVAIIGAGSGGSSAAYYLRKYAGTQPVNITIFDTKNYIGGRSTTVNVYNDPTEPVELGASIFVSVNYNLMNAVEEFGLDISGFTEDRPGEENVDPLAVWDGSKFAFRQAYTEGKLQDWWSLAKLLWKYGPTAPMRTKKLMSSTVGKFLNMYEAPLFPFSSLSTVVEEAGLLEATSDTGEQYLVKNGINGKFPTDLIQASTRVNYGQNLGLIHGLETMVCMATDGAVSVRGGNWRIFSGMVDASKAEVRLGTRVSSVTRDPNGPNPKTWVLSSHGPSGEVVEEEYDDVILASPYQFSELTISPELKKTPDEIPYVTLHVTLFTSPNKLDPEFFGLPVGDRVPEAILTTLNETEQASERFTRGTSSDAVGSVGFFSISTLRSTVNFNLDPGSPSTDENTRKGRYEYLYKVFSPKEFTDAQLYEILGAKTAEEAKISWSYRKIWQAYPYLYPRVTFEDPIMDTGLWYTSGIESFISTMETSSLMGMNVAKLIANEWEKEAELKMKYHNENGL
;
A
#
# COMPACT_ATOMS: atom_id res chain seq x y z
N MET A 1 -31.83 11.32 11.52
CA MET A 1 -32.12 10.31 12.56
C MET A 1 -31.77 8.95 11.97
N VAL A 2 -30.48 8.64 11.94
CA VAL A 2 -29.86 7.37 11.54
C VAL A 2 -28.68 7.25 12.50
N GLN A 3 -28.76 6.35 13.47
CA GLN A 3 -27.70 6.11 14.44
C GLN A 3 -26.62 5.24 13.77
N SER A 4 -25.45 5.82 13.52
CA SER A 4 -24.23 5.07 13.21
C SER A 4 -23.74 4.40 14.49
N ARG A 5 -23.52 3.08 14.43
CA ARG A 5 -22.78 2.34 15.46
C ARG A 5 -21.32 2.31 15.02
N ALA A 6 -20.55 3.28 15.48
CA ALA A 6 -19.09 3.23 15.45
C ALA A 6 -18.60 2.29 16.56
N GLY A 7 -17.81 1.28 16.18
CA GLY A 7 -17.07 0.42 17.08
C GLY A 7 -15.98 1.23 17.79
N VAL A 8 -16.04 1.24 19.11
CA VAL A 8 -15.15 1.99 20.00
C VAL A 8 -13.88 1.18 20.27
N VAL A 9 -12.73 1.70 19.84
CA VAL A 9 -11.40 1.30 20.28
C VAL A 9 -10.84 2.39 21.22
N LEU A 10 -10.11 1.93 22.24
CA LEU A 10 -9.39 2.64 23.31
C LEU A 10 -10.13 3.00 24.60
N ALA A 11 -9.83 2.21 25.64
CA ALA A 11 -9.99 2.58 27.03
C ALA A 11 -9.00 3.72 27.39
N THR A 12 -9.56 4.89 27.67
CA THR A 12 -8.90 6.05 28.27
C THR A 12 -8.68 5.84 29.76
N PHE A 13 -7.45 6.01 30.24
CA PHE A 13 -7.21 6.41 31.63
C PHE A 13 -7.44 7.93 31.73
N THR A 14 -8.45 8.34 32.48
CA THR A 14 -8.76 9.74 32.79
C THR A 14 -8.08 10.16 34.09
N LEU A 15 -7.49 11.36 34.09
CA LEU A 15 -7.40 12.21 35.27
C LEU A 15 -8.13 13.51 34.98
N ALA A 16 -9.07 13.85 35.85
CA ALA A 16 -10.05 14.92 35.72
C ALA A 16 -9.50 16.30 36.10
N SER A 17 -10.11 17.38 35.56
CA SER A 17 -10.49 18.60 36.30
C SER A 17 -11.49 19.45 35.49
N LEU A 18 -12.53 19.92 36.20
CA LEU A 18 -13.69 20.76 35.83
C LEU A 18 -13.30 22.09 35.11
N THR A 19 -14.16 22.81 34.36
CA THR A 19 -15.44 23.44 34.81
C THR A 19 -16.25 24.02 33.62
N LEU A 20 -17.59 24.08 33.81
CA LEU A 20 -18.69 24.53 32.94
C LEU A 20 -18.67 26.00 32.44
N PHE A 21 -19.35 26.29 31.32
CA PHE A 21 -20.56 27.15 31.25
C PHE A 21 -21.36 26.99 29.93
N PHE A 22 -22.69 26.97 30.05
CA PHE A 22 -23.71 26.92 28.98
C PHE A 22 -24.04 28.32 28.43
N TYR A 23 -24.48 28.45 27.17
CA TYR A 23 -25.82 28.97 26.78
C TYR A 23 -26.10 28.77 25.28
N ALA A 24 -27.33 28.36 24.97
CA ALA A 24 -27.90 28.28 23.63
C ALA A 24 -28.73 29.53 23.33
N PHE A 25 -28.89 29.91 22.05
CA PHE A 25 -30.17 30.38 21.49
C PHE A 25 -30.16 30.33 19.96
N ALA A 26 -31.34 30.05 19.39
CA ALA A 26 -31.62 29.80 18.00
C ALA A 26 -32.09 31.06 17.23
N SER A 27 -31.85 31.01 15.91
CA SER A 27 -32.64 31.56 14.78
C SER A 27 -33.21 32.98 14.81
N SER A 28 -32.78 33.78 13.82
CA SER A 28 -33.66 34.64 13.00
C SER A 28 -32.91 35.25 11.81
N SER A 29 -33.39 35.02 10.59
CA SER A 29 -33.33 35.96 9.45
C SER A 29 -34.55 36.90 9.57
N PRO A 30 -34.51 38.18 9.13
CA PRO A 30 -34.40 38.56 7.71
C PRO A 30 -33.64 39.88 7.42
N GLU A 31 -33.24 40.11 6.18
CA GLU A 31 -33.67 41.25 5.33
C GLU A 31 -32.80 41.41 4.09
N ALA A 32 -33.48 41.68 2.98
CA ALA A 32 -32.93 41.90 1.66
C ALA A 32 -32.45 43.35 1.51
N HIS A 33 -31.22 43.52 1.00
CA HIS A 33 -30.79 44.77 0.39
C HIS A 33 -30.22 44.50 -1.00
N ASN A 34 -30.90 45.08 -1.99
CA ASN A 34 -30.47 45.22 -3.37
C ASN A 34 -29.14 45.97 -3.41
N TYR A 35 -28.07 45.27 -3.77
CA TYR A 35 -26.92 45.90 -4.40
C TYR A 35 -26.93 45.50 -5.87
N HIS A 36 -26.94 46.50 -6.74
CA HIS A 36 -26.70 46.32 -8.16
C HIS A 36 -25.39 45.56 -8.33
N GLU A 37 -25.44 44.36 -8.92
CA GLU A 37 -24.28 43.68 -9.47
C GLU A 37 -23.63 44.60 -10.50
N GLN A 38 -22.56 45.26 -10.08
CA GLN A 38 -21.58 45.79 -11.01
C GLN A 38 -20.92 44.57 -11.65
N GLN A 39 -21.22 44.30 -12.92
CA GLN A 39 -20.45 43.34 -13.70
C GLN A 39 -18.99 43.79 -13.66
N PRO A 40 -18.04 42.98 -13.16
CA PRO A 40 -16.64 43.28 -13.37
C PRO A 40 -16.41 43.27 -14.87
N LEU A 41 -15.83 44.37 -15.39
CA LEU A 41 -15.23 44.41 -16.70
C LEU A 41 -14.38 43.15 -16.89
N GLY A 42 -14.62 42.43 -17.98
CA GLY A 42 -13.90 41.20 -18.28
C GLY A 42 -12.40 41.44 -18.21
N ASN A 43 -11.72 40.67 -17.37
CA ASN A 43 -10.28 40.49 -17.48
C ASN A 43 -10.02 39.68 -18.76
N GLU A 44 -9.88 40.37 -19.88
CA GLU A 44 -9.14 39.88 -21.05
C GLU A 44 -7.61 39.78 -20.75
N GLU A 45 -7.17 40.00 -19.51
CA GLU A 45 -5.74 40.02 -19.11
C GLU A 45 -5.10 38.66 -18.74
N LEU A 46 -5.77 37.51 -18.95
CA LEU A 46 -5.18 36.18 -18.64
C LEU A 46 -4.99 35.26 -19.87
N SER A 47 -4.83 35.80 -21.08
CA SER A 47 -4.59 34.97 -22.28
C SER A 47 -3.15 34.45 -22.44
N TRP A 48 -2.29 34.56 -21.43
CA TRP A 48 -0.86 34.20 -21.49
C TRP A 48 -0.49 32.85 -20.85
N GLN A 49 -1.43 32.13 -20.23
CA GLN A 49 -1.12 30.83 -19.64
C GLN A 49 -1.13 29.73 -20.71
N HIS A 50 0.04 29.46 -21.30
CA HIS A 50 0.28 28.26 -22.09
C HIS A 50 -0.18 27.03 -21.30
N THR A 51 -0.95 26.14 -21.94
CA THR A 51 -1.42 24.91 -21.29
C THR A 51 -0.23 23.98 -21.07
N LYS A 52 0.10 23.70 -19.81
CA LYS A 52 1.19 22.79 -19.44
C LYS A 52 0.81 21.36 -19.82
N ARG A 53 1.72 20.64 -20.49
CA ARG A 53 1.53 19.23 -20.88
C ARG A 53 2.38 18.34 -19.98
N VAL A 54 1.75 17.41 -19.28
CA VAL A 54 2.44 16.51 -18.34
C VAL A 54 2.21 15.05 -18.74
N ALA A 55 3.29 14.30 -18.94
CA ALA A 55 3.24 12.86 -19.13
C ALA A 55 3.54 12.14 -17.81
N ILE A 56 2.79 11.09 -17.51
CA ILE A 56 3.01 10.23 -16.34
C ILE A 56 3.19 8.80 -16.83
N ILE A 57 4.32 8.18 -16.51
CA ILE A 57 4.69 6.82 -16.91
C ILE A 57 4.43 5.88 -15.72
N GLY A 58 3.27 5.22 -15.73
CA GLY A 58 2.78 4.30 -14.72
C GLY A 58 1.46 4.77 -14.10
N ALA A 59 0.44 3.91 -14.15
CA ALA A 59 -0.90 4.11 -13.56
C ALA A 59 -1.07 3.37 -12.22
N GLY A 60 0.03 3.11 -11.51
CA GLY A 60 0.00 2.66 -10.11
C GLY A 60 -0.18 3.82 -9.12
N SER A 61 -0.15 3.51 -7.83
CA SER A 61 -0.40 4.48 -6.74
C SER A 61 0.29 5.84 -6.92
N GLY A 62 1.60 5.86 -7.20
CA GLY A 62 2.36 7.10 -7.36
C GLY A 62 1.90 7.94 -8.55
N GLY A 63 1.63 7.31 -9.70
CA GLY A 63 1.22 8.03 -10.92
C GLY A 63 -0.22 8.51 -10.88
N SER A 64 -1.14 7.67 -10.37
CA SER A 64 -2.53 8.08 -10.15
C SER A 64 -2.63 9.23 -9.14
N SER A 65 -1.85 9.17 -8.06
CA SER A 65 -1.77 10.25 -7.06
C SER A 65 -1.17 11.52 -7.67
N ALA A 66 -0.06 11.42 -8.41
CA ALA A 66 0.55 12.56 -9.07
C ALA A 66 -0.42 13.28 -10.01
N ALA A 67 -1.16 12.54 -10.85
CA ALA A 67 -2.17 13.12 -11.74
C ALA A 67 -3.26 13.88 -10.96
N TYR A 68 -3.78 13.23 -9.92
CA TYR A 68 -4.86 13.75 -9.09
C TYR A 68 -4.47 15.02 -8.33
N TYR A 69 -3.35 14.99 -7.60
CA TYR A 69 -2.88 16.13 -6.85
C TYR A 69 -2.36 17.24 -7.76
N LEU A 70 -1.76 16.93 -8.91
CA LEU A 70 -1.32 17.96 -9.85
C LEU A 70 -2.51 18.75 -10.38
N ARG A 71 -3.62 18.07 -10.72
CA ARG A 71 -4.87 18.75 -11.09
C ARG A 71 -5.36 19.68 -9.98
N LYS A 72 -5.25 19.28 -8.71
CA LYS A 72 -5.64 20.10 -7.55
C LYS A 72 -4.69 21.29 -7.31
N TYR A 73 -3.38 21.08 -7.45
CA TYR A 73 -2.37 22.09 -7.15
C TYR A 73 -2.10 23.07 -8.30
N ALA A 74 -2.49 22.74 -9.54
CA ALA A 74 -2.31 23.64 -10.68
C ALA A 74 -3.04 25.00 -10.52
N GLY A 75 -4.02 25.10 -9.61
CA GLY A 75 -4.77 26.34 -9.40
C GLY A 75 -5.45 26.78 -10.69
N THR A 76 -5.11 27.97 -11.20
CA THR A 76 -5.66 28.48 -12.47
C THR A 76 -4.84 28.06 -13.70
N GLN A 77 -3.63 27.50 -13.52
CA GLN A 77 -2.76 27.09 -14.62
C GLN A 77 -3.43 25.96 -15.43
N PRO A 78 -3.76 26.18 -16.72
CA PRO A 78 -4.29 25.11 -17.55
C PRO A 78 -3.26 23.99 -17.69
N VAL A 79 -3.69 22.76 -17.43
CA VAL A 79 -2.85 21.55 -17.52
C VAL A 79 -3.56 20.43 -18.27
N ASN A 80 -2.84 19.82 -19.21
CA ASN A 80 -3.21 18.58 -19.88
C ASN A 80 -2.32 17.44 -19.36
N ILE A 81 -2.93 16.38 -18.84
CA ILE A 81 -2.21 15.26 -18.20
C ILE A 81 -2.49 14.00 -19.02
N THR A 82 -1.44 13.27 -19.39
CA THR A 82 -1.54 11.99 -20.08
C THR A 82 -0.83 10.91 -19.26
N ILE A 83 -1.54 9.83 -18.92
CA ILE A 83 -1.01 8.69 -18.16
C ILE A 83 -0.79 7.52 -19.12
N PHE A 84 0.42 6.98 -19.14
CA PHE A 84 0.81 5.81 -19.90
C PHE A 84 1.02 4.63 -18.97
N ASP A 85 0.49 3.45 -19.29
CA ASP A 85 0.84 2.22 -18.59
C ASP A 85 0.97 1.05 -19.57
N THR A 86 1.98 0.21 -19.36
CA THR A 86 2.19 -1.02 -20.13
C THR A 86 1.08 -2.07 -19.90
N LYS A 87 0.40 -2.00 -18.76
CA LYS A 87 -0.71 -2.88 -18.39
C LYS A 87 -2.03 -2.32 -18.90
N ASN A 88 -2.98 -3.23 -19.12
CA ASN A 88 -4.33 -2.90 -19.55
C ASN A 88 -5.26 -2.55 -18.36
N TYR A 89 -4.71 -2.13 -17.23
CA TYR A 89 -5.46 -1.81 -16.00
C TYR A 89 -4.75 -0.73 -15.17
N ILE A 90 -5.49 -0.09 -14.26
CA ILE A 90 -5.01 0.91 -13.29
C ILE A 90 -4.77 0.22 -11.93
N GLY A 91 -3.78 0.68 -11.17
CA GLY A 91 -3.53 0.26 -9.78
C GLY A 91 -2.17 -0.42 -9.55
N GLY A 92 -1.46 -0.77 -10.62
CA GLY A 92 -0.11 -1.33 -10.55
C GLY A 92 -0.04 -2.65 -9.78
N ARG A 93 0.53 -2.61 -8.56
CA ARG A 93 0.64 -3.77 -7.64
C ARG A 93 -0.60 -3.98 -6.75
N SER A 94 -1.54 -3.04 -6.75
CA SER A 94 -2.87 -3.23 -6.16
C SER A 94 -3.82 -3.69 -7.27
N THR A 95 -4.22 -4.96 -7.22
CA THR A 95 -5.09 -5.59 -8.22
C THR A 95 -5.82 -6.77 -7.59
N THR A 96 -6.98 -7.09 -8.15
CA THR A 96 -7.78 -8.25 -7.75
C THR A 96 -7.78 -9.33 -8.83
N VAL A 97 -8.08 -10.56 -8.41
CA VAL A 97 -8.57 -11.62 -9.29
C VAL A 97 -9.97 -12.03 -8.84
N ASN A 98 -10.78 -12.56 -9.74
CA ASN A 98 -12.14 -13.01 -9.45
C ASN A 98 -12.14 -14.51 -9.18
N VAL A 99 -12.58 -14.92 -8.00
CA VAL A 99 -12.72 -16.34 -7.65
C VAL A 99 -13.74 -16.98 -8.60
N TYR A 100 -13.43 -18.16 -9.14
CA TYR A 100 -14.27 -18.84 -10.16
C TYR A 100 -14.55 -18.03 -11.43
N ASN A 101 -13.79 -16.96 -11.69
CA ASN A 101 -14.08 -15.95 -12.73
C ASN A 101 -15.40 -15.20 -12.51
N ASP A 102 -15.91 -15.13 -11.28
CA ASP A 102 -17.10 -14.38 -10.91
C ASP A 102 -16.73 -12.94 -10.49
N PRO A 103 -17.12 -11.91 -11.25
CA PRO A 103 -16.83 -10.51 -10.92
C PRO A 103 -17.40 -10.03 -9.57
N THR A 104 -18.34 -10.75 -8.98
CA THR A 104 -18.89 -10.45 -7.65
C THR A 104 -18.02 -10.98 -6.51
N GLU A 105 -17.01 -11.79 -6.84
CA GLU A 105 -16.09 -12.43 -5.89
C GLU A 105 -14.62 -11.99 -6.09
N PRO A 106 -14.30 -10.68 -6.05
CA PRO A 106 -12.93 -10.23 -6.16
C PRO A 106 -12.12 -10.58 -4.90
N VAL A 107 -10.84 -10.85 -5.09
CA VAL A 107 -9.86 -11.07 -4.03
C VAL A 107 -8.55 -10.37 -4.37
N GLU A 108 -8.00 -9.65 -3.38
CA GLU A 108 -6.74 -8.92 -3.51
C GLU A 108 -5.55 -9.85 -3.76
N LEU A 109 -4.73 -9.52 -4.75
CA LEU A 109 -3.48 -10.23 -5.05
C LEU A 109 -2.27 -9.67 -4.30
N GLY A 110 -2.30 -8.39 -3.94
CA GLY A 110 -1.26 -7.67 -3.20
C GLY A 110 -1.91 -6.58 -2.36
N ALA A 111 -1.10 -5.71 -1.74
CA ALA A 111 -1.54 -4.44 -1.13
C ALA A 111 -2.93 -4.50 -0.46
N SER A 112 -3.14 -5.50 0.41
CA SER A 112 -4.49 -5.98 0.73
C SER A 112 -5.21 -5.14 1.79
N ILE A 113 -4.49 -4.26 2.49
CA ILE A 113 -5.02 -3.40 3.54
C ILE A 113 -4.33 -2.03 3.56
N PHE A 114 -4.98 -1.08 4.21
CA PHE A 114 -4.44 0.21 4.66
C PHE A 114 -5.10 0.59 6.00
N VAL A 115 -4.57 1.60 6.68
CA VAL A 115 -4.98 2.01 8.04
C VAL A 115 -5.36 3.49 8.10
N SER A 116 -5.98 3.91 9.20
CA SER A 116 -6.48 5.30 9.39
C SER A 116 -5.44 6.40 9.22
N VAL A 117 -4.15 6.13 9.47
CA VAL A 117 -3.06 7.10 9.29
C VAL A 117 -2.56 7.18 7.85
N ASN A 118 -3.13 6.40 6.92
CA ASN A 118 -2.87 6.52 5.49
C ASN A 118 -3.80 7.61 4.91
N TYR A 119 -3.46 8.87 5.19
CA TYR A 119 -4.31 10.02 4.90
C TYR A 119 -4.67 10.15 3.42
N ASN A 120 -3.75 9.89 2.50
CA ASN A 120 -4.06 10.01 1.08
C ASN A 120 -5.10 8.97 0.63
N LEU A 121 -4.93 7.71 1.05
CA LEU A 121 -5.90 6.66 0.75
C LEU A 121 -7.25 6.90 1.45
N MET A 122 -7.25 7.27 2.72
CA MET A 122 -8.47 7.52 3.49
C MET A 122 -9.26 8.72 2.93
N ASN A 123 -8.58 9.82 2.61
CA ASN A 123 -9.22 11.00 2.02
C ASN A 123 -9.81 10.67 0.63
N ALA A 124 -9.10 9.87 -0.18
CA ALA A 124 -9.59 9.44 -1.48
C ALA A 124 -10.80 8.49 -1.37
N VAL A 125 -10.80 7.58 -0.40
CA VAL A 125 -11.95 6.73 -0.09
C VAL A 125 -13.18 7.57 0.23
N GLU A 126 -13.04 8.57 1.09
CA GLU A 126 -14.12 9.48 1.45
C GLU A 126 -14.59 10.31 0.25
N GLU A 127 -13.66 10.95 -0.48
CA GLU A 127 -13.97 11.82 -1.61
C GLU A 127 -14.68 11.08 -2.76
N PHE A 128 -14.29 9.82 -3.01
CA PHE A 128 -14.86 9.01 -4.08
C PHE A 128 -16.05 8.14 -3.62
N GLY A 129 -16.46 8.23 -2.35
CA GLY A 129 -17.59 7.47 -1.80
C GLY A 129 -17.38 5.96 -1.89
N LEU A 130 -16.16 5.48 -1.61
CA LEU A 130 -15.83 4.05 -1.67
C LEU A 130 -16.20 3.36 -0.36
N ASP A 131 -16.87 2.21 -0.45
CA ASP A 131 -17.17 1.38 0.71
C ASP A 131 -15.93 0.64 1.20
N ILE A 132 -15.68 0.67 2.50
CA ILE A 132 -14.61 -0.08 3.15
C ILE A 132 -15.16 -1.24 4.00
N SER A 133 -14.37 -2.29 4.15
CA SER A 133 -14.58 -3.38 5.11
C SER A 133 -13.37 -3.52 6.03
N GLY A 134 -13.62 -3.94 7.26
CA GLY A 134 -12.56 -4.30 8.19
C GLY A 134 -11.85 -5.58 7.74
N PHE A 135 -10.53 -5.64 7.92
CA PHE A 135 -9.71 -6.77 7.42
C PHE A 135 -10.18 -8.17 7.87
N THR A 136 -10.80 -8.26 9.05
CA THR A 136 -11.30 -9.53 9.60
C THR A 136 -12.79 -9.75 9.39
N GLU A 137 -13.53 -8.79 8.80
CA GLU A 137 -14.99 -8.87 8.68
C GLU A 137 -15.46 -9.99 7.76
N ASP A 138 -14.72 -10.25 6.67
CA ASP A 138 -15.09 -11.27 5.68
C ASP A 138 -14.61 -12.67 6.06
N ARG A 139 -13.82 -12.82 7.13
CA ARG A 139 -13.36 -14.14 7.58
C ARG A 139 -14.53 -14.99 8.06
N PRO A 140 -14.44 -16.33 7.96
CA PRO A 140 -15.52 -17.22 8.40
C PRO A 140 -15.98 -16.94 9.84
N GLY A 141 -15.06 -16.50 10.71
CA GLY A 141 -15.39 -16.11 12.07
C GLY A 141 -15.94 -17.28 12.88
N GLU A 142 -15.47 -18.50 12.57
CA GLU A 142 -16.02 -19.72 13.15
C GLU A 142 -15.83 -19.73 14.68
N GLU A 143 -16.90 -20.01 15.41
CA GLU A 143 -16.85 -20.11 16.87
C GLU A 143 -15.78 -21.10 17.32
N ASN A 144 -14.97 -20.73 18.31
CA ASN A 144 -13.87 -21.55 18.83
C ASN A 144 -12.73 -21.80 17.83
N VAL A 145 -12.57 -20.96 16.80
CA VAL A 145 -11.37 -20.93 15.96
C VAL A 145 -10.54 -19.69 16.27
N ASP A 146 -9.25 -19.90 16.54
CA ASP A 146 -8.33 -18.81 16.81
C ASP A 146 -8.17 -17.93 15.55
N PRO A 147 -8.35 -16.60 15.63
CA PRO A 147 -8.23 -15.72 14.46
C PRO A 147 -6.79 -15.57 13.93
N LEU A 148 -5.80 -15.76 14.81
CA LEU A 148 -4.39 -15.52 14.48
C LEU A 148 -3.47 -16.42 15.30
N ALA A 149 -2.46 -16.97 14.64
CA ALA A 149 -1.34 -17.65 15.30
C ALA A 149 -0.02 -17.39 14.59
N VAL A 150 1.08 -17.60 15.31
CA VAL A 150 2.45 -17.58 14.76
C VAL A 150 3.06 -18.96 14.92
N TRP A 151 3.55 -19.51 13.81
CA TRP A 151 4.13 -20.84 13.69
C TRP A 151 5.64 -20.76 13.41
N ASP A 152 6.45 -21.54 14.13
CA ASP A 152 7.92 -21.56 13.93
C ASP A 152 8.42 -22.72 13.04
N GLY A 153 7.51 -23.52 12.49
CA GLY A 153 7.83 -24.77 11.78
C GLY A 153 7.64 -26.04 12.60
N SER A 154 7.57 -25.92 13.93
CA SER A 154 7.47 -27.05 14.86
C SER A 154 6.39 -26.89 15.93
N LYS A 155 6.16 -25.66 16.39
CA LYS A 155 5.16 -25.33 17.40
C LYS A 155 4.61 -23.92 17.17
N PHE A 156 3.44 -23.66 17.74
CA PHE A 156 2.89 -22.30 17.75
C PHE A 156 3.64 -21.44 18.77
N ALA A 157 4.45 -20.51 18.25
CA ALA A 157 5.10 -19.46 19.02
C ALA A 157 4.07 -18.48 19.60
N PHE A 158 2.91 -18.28 18.99
CA PHE A 158 1.85 -17.48 19.58
C PHE A 158 0.48 -17.92 19.06
N ARG A 159 -0.56 -17.80 19.89
CA ARG A 159 -1.96 -18.02 19.50
C ARG A 159 -2.82 -16.94 20.14
N GLN A 160 -3.56 -16.22 19.31
CA GLN A 160 -4.64 -15.37 19.78
C GLN A 160 -5.87 -16.25 19.98
N ALA A 161 -6.18 -16.57 21.24
CA ALA A 161 -7.29 -17.45 21.54
C ALA A 161 -8.62 -16.81 21.11
N TYR A 162 -9.51 -17.60 20.52
CA TYR A 162 -10.91 -17.21 20.38
C TYR A 162 -11.51 -16.87 21.75
N THR A 163 -12.21 -15.74 21.86
CA THR A 163 -13.02 -15.39 23.04
C THR A 163 -14.16 -14.50 22.56
N GLU A 164 -15.35 -14.62 23.14
CA GLU A 164 -16.51 -13.83 22.70
C GLU A 164 -16.47 -12.37 23.19
N GLY A 165 -16.72 -11.42 22.27
CA GLY A 165 -16.99 -10.01 22.58
C GLY A 165 -15.80 -9.20 23.14
N LYS A 166 -16.07 -8.11 23.86
CA LYS A 166 -15.04 -7.21 24.46
C LYS A 166 -14.07 -7.91 25.43
N LEU A 167 -14.38 -9.13 25.84
CA LEU A 167 -13.50 -9.98 26.64
C LEU A 167 -12.30 -10.48 25.79
N GLN A 168 -12.46 -10.62 24.46
CA GLN A 168 -11.41 -11.02 23.52
C GLN A 168 -10.18 -10.12 23.56
N ASP A 169 -10.37 -8.81 23.48
CA ASP A 169 -9.26 -7.84 23.44
C ASP A 169 -8.48 -7.85 24.75
N TRP A 170 -9.19 -7.90 25.89
CA TRP A 170 -8.57 -7.90 27.21
C TRP A 170 -7.86 -9.21 27.54
N TRP A 171 -8.44 -10.36 27.21
CA TRP A 171 -7.82 -11.67 27.46
C TRP A 171 -6.61 -11.90 26.55
N SER A 172 -6.70 -11.50 25.28
CA SER A 172 -5.56 -11.56 24.34
C SER A 172 -4.42 -10.68 24.83
N LEU A 173 -4.73 -9.46 25.27
CA LEU A 173 -3.75 -8.56 25.86
C LEU A 173 -3.14 -9.13 27.15
N ALA A 174 -3.95 -9.67 28.06
CA ALA A 174 -3.47 -10.27 29.30
C ALA A 174 -2.53 -11.47 29.05
N LYS A 175 -2.88 -12.38 28.12
CA LYS A 175 -2.03 -13.51 27.72
C LYS A 175 -0.72 -13.04 27.11
N LEU A 176 -0.76 -12.01 26.26
CA LEU A 176 0.40 -11.41 25.64
C LEU A 176 1.33 -10.78 26.70
N LEU A 177 0.77 -9.98 27.62
CA LEU A 177 1.53 -9.37 28.71
C LEU A 177 2.07 -10.42 29.71
N TRP A 178 1.33 -11.51 29.94
CA TRP A 178 1.78 -12.61 30.79
C TRP A 178 2.94 -13.38 30.17
N LYS A 179 2.84 -13.72 28.87
CA LYS A 179 3.87 -14.48 28.16
C LYS A 179 5.16 -13.69 27.97
N TYR A 180 5.06 -12.42 27.59
CA TYR A 180 6.22 -11.62 27.20
C TYR A 180 6.66 -10.57 28.22
N GLY A 181 5.92 -10.45 29.32
CA GLY A 181 6.02 -9.32 30.23
C GLY A 181 5.38 -8.05 29.63
N PRO A 182 4.98 -7.08 30.47
CA PRO A 182 4.32 -5.87 29.98
C PRO A 182 5.27 -4.88 29.27
N THR A 183 6.56 -4.97 29.55
CA THR A 183 7.54 -3.97 29.11
C THR A 183 7.79 -3.98 27.61
N ALA A 184 8.01 -5.15 27.00
CA ALA A 184 8.30 -5.25 25.57
C ALA A 184 7.11 -4.76 24.70
N PRO A 185 5.87 -5.24 24.88
CA PRO A 185 4.71 -4.75 24.13
C PRO A 185 4.46 -3.24 24.29
N MET A 186 4.55 -2.72 25.53
CA MET A 186 4.34 -1.29 25.78
C MET A 186 5.43 -0.42 25.16
N ARG A 187 6.70 -0.85 25.22
CA ARG A 187 7.82 -0.17 24.57
C ARG A 187 7.67 -0.20 23.05
N THR A 188 7.27 -1.34 22.47
CA THR A 188 6.99 -1.43 21.03
C THR A 188 5.89 -0.48 20.61
N LYS A 189 4.76 -0.43 21.33
CA LYS A 189 3.68 0.52 21.03
C LYS A 189 4.16 1.97 21.10
N LYS A 190 4.91 2.34 22.15
CA LYS A 190 5.46 3.69 22.31
C LYS A 190 6.45 4.04 21.19
N LEU A 191 7.35 3.11 20.87
CA LEU A 191 8.34 3.28 19.81
C LEU A 191 7.66 3.43 18.45
N MET A 192 6.71 2.54 18.13
CA MET A 192 5.91 2.61 16.91
C MET A 192 5.21 3.98 16.80
N SER A 193 4.47 4.42 17.81
CA SER A 193 3.77 5.71 17.75
C SER A 193 4.73 6.89 17.60
N SER A 194 5.90 6.84 18.26
CA SER A 194 6.92 7.88 18.11
C SER A 194 7.54 7.90 16.71
N THR A 195 7.85 6.73 16.14
CA THR A 195 8.49 6.61 14.82
C THR A 195 7.51 6.95 13.71
N VAL A 196 6.27 6.46 13.76
CA VAL A 196 5.20 6.82 12.81
C VAL A 196 4.86 8.30 12.93
N GLY A 197 4.76 8.85 14.14
CA GLY A 197 4.50 10.28 14.33
C GLY A 197 5.55 11.19 13.68
N LYS A 198 6.83 10.81 13.73
CA LYS A 198 7.90 11.50 13.00
C LYS A 198 7.71 11.44 11.48
N PHE A 199 7.35 10.27 10.95
CA PHE A 199 7.04 10.10 9.52
C PHE A 199 5.86 10.97 9.09
N LEU A 200 4.80 11.07 9.90
CA LEU A 200 3.62 11.86 9.56
C LEU A 200 3.92 13.37 9.44
N ASN A 201 4.99 13.88 10.06
CA ASN A 201 5.40 15.27 9.86
C ASN A 201 5.79 15.59 8.40
N MET A 202 6.11 14.56 7.59
CA MET A 202 6.45 14.73 6.17
C MET A 202 5.25 15.11 5.28
N TYR A 203 4.02 15.09 5.82
CA TYR A 203 2.80 15.54 5.11
C TYR A 203 2.54 17.04 5.28
N GLU A 204 3.23 17.69 6.21
CA GLU A 204 2.91 19.05 6.66
C GLU A 204 4.09 20.01 6.48
N ALA A 205 3.78 21.31 6.40
CA ALA A 205 4.80 22.35 6.45
C ALA A 205 5.52 22.33 7.82
N PRO A 206 6.84 22.61 7.88
CA PRO A 206 7.69 23.06 6.79
C PRO A 206 8.35 21.95 5.96
N LEU A 207 8.11 20.67 6.27
CA LEU A 207 8.78 19.56 5.59
C LEU A 207 8.19 19.26 4.20
N PHE A 208 6.89 19.51 4.01
CA PHE A 208 6.20 19.32 2.75
C PHE A 208 6.08 20.62 1.92
N PRO A 209 6.29 20.58 0.59
CA PRO A 209 6.91 19.49 -0.16
C PRO A 209 8.42 19.42 0.05
N PHE A 210 9.03 18.27 -0.22
CA PHE A 210 10.47 18.05 -0.10
C PHE A 210 11.10 17.72 -1.45
N SER A 211 12.23 18.37 -1.76
CA SER A 211 13.01 18.12 -2.98
C SER A 211 14.10 17.05 -2.81
N SER A 212 14.42 16.66 -1.57
CA SER A 212 15.31 15.53 -1.28
C SER A 212 14.70 14.62 -0.23
N LEU A 213 14.61 13.33 -0.57
CA LEU A 213 14.09 12.33 0.37
C LEU A 213 15.09 12.07 1.50
N SER A 214 16.40 12.12 1.21
CA SER A 214 17.43 11.96 2.24
C SER A 214 17.36 13.08 3.29
N THR A 215 17.25 14.34 2.83
CA THR A 215 17.18 15.51 3.73
C THR A 215 15.92 15.48 4.59
N VAL A 216 14.74 15.23 4.01
CA VAL A 216 13.50 15.23 4.79
C VAL A 216 13.46 14.08 5.82
N VAL A 217 14.09 12.93 5.53
CA VAL A 217 14.23 11.82 6.48
C VAL A 217 15.12 12.21 7.66
N GLU A 218 16.20 12.95 7.41
CA GLU A 218 17.05 13.53 8.45
C GLU A 218 16.30 14.57 9.29
N GLU A 219 15.63 15.53 8.65
CA GLU A 219 14.88 16.60 9.32
C GLU A 219 13.69 16.07 10.13
N ALA A 220 13.04 15.00 9.66
CA ALA A 220 12.00 14.29 10.41
C ALA A 220 12.56 13.50 11.61
N GLY A 221 13.89 13.36 11.73
CA GLY A 221 14.55 12.63 12.81
C GLY A 221 14.39 11.11 12.71
N LEU A 222 14.37 10.58 11.48
CA LEU A 222 14.16 9.17 11.18
C LEU A 222 15.44 8.39 10.84
N LEU A 223 16.59 9.05 10.73
CA LEU A 223 17.85 8.40 10.35
C LEU A 223 18.19 7.17 11.20
N GLU A 224 18.04 7.23 12.52
CA GLU A 224 18.33 6.06 13.38
C GLU A 224 17.42 4.88 13.05
N ALA A 225 16.14 5.15 12.74
CA ALA A 225 15.19 4.11 12.39
C ALA A 225 15.50 3.50 11.01
N THR A 226 16.09 4.25 10.08
CA THR A 226 16.45 3.71 8.76
C THR A 226 17.87 3.16 8.71
N SER A 227 18.79 3.57 9.60
CA SER A 227 20.20 3.17 9.58
C SER A 227 20.49 1.84 10.30
N ASP A 228 19.56 1.39 11.15
CA ASP A 228 19.66 0.13 11.89
C ASP A 228 18.77 -0.95 11.29
N THR A 229 19.16 -2.21 11.46
CA THR A 229 18.21 -3.32 11.27
C THR A 229 17.08 -3.23 12.29
N GLY A 230 15.95 -3.86 12.01
CA GLY A 230 14.82 -3.95 12.92
C GLY A 230 15.23 -4.53 14.27
N GLU A 231 16.04 -5.58 14.25
CA GLU A 231 16.60 -6.19 15.45
C GLU A 231 17.44 -5.19 16.26
N GLN A 232 18.39 -4.49 15.62
CA GLN A 232 19.24 -3.50 16.28
C GLN A 232 18.42 -2.35 16.86
N TYR A 233 17.46 -1.83 16.09
CA TYR A 233 16.61 -0.72 16.49
C TYR A 233 15.73 -1.07 17.69
N LEU A 234 15.16 -2.28 17.71
CA LEU A 234 14.39 -2.82 18.84
C LEU A 234 15.27 -2.97 20.10
N VAL A 235 16.47 -3.54 19.96
CA VAL A 235 17.41 -3.75 21.08
C VAL A 235 17.82 -2.41 21.70
N LYS A 236 18.20 -1.41 20.87
CA LYS A 236 18.56 -0.06 21.33
C LYS A 236 17.42 0.62 22.11
N ASN A 237 16.18 0.33 21.75
CA ASN A 237 14.99 0.83 22.43
C ASN A 237 14.49 -0.09 23.57
N GLY A 238 15.31 -1.06 23.98
CA GLY A 238 15.05 -1.93 25.12
C GLY A 238 13.93 -2.94 24.90
N ILE A 239 13.68 -3.35 23.65
CA ILE A 239 12.71 -4.38 23.28
C ILE A 239 13.51 -5.64 22.92
N ASN A 240 13.55 -6.59 23.85
CA ASN A 240 14.39 -7.80 23.77
C ASN A 240 13.57 -9.06 24.08
N GLY A 241 14.22 -10.22 23.98
CA GLY A 241 13.63 -11.51 24.32
C GLY A 241 12.79 -12.09 23.19
N LYS A 242 11.77 -12.89 23.55
CA LYS A 242 10.95 -13.62 22.56
C LYS A 242 9.90 -12.75 21.87
N PHE A 243 9.53 -11.58 22.40
CA PHE A 243 8.50 -10.74 21.79
C PHE A 243 8.87 -10.24 20.38
N PRO A 244 10.09 -9.71 20.13
CA PRO A 244 10.57 -9.43 18.78
C PRO A 244 10.45 -10.61 17.82
N THR A 245 10.96 -11.78 18.20
CA THR A 245 11.04 -12.95 17.31
C THR A 245 9.68 -13.61 17.11
N ASP A 246 8.84 -13.69 18.14
CA ASP A 246 7.58 -14.42 18.08
C ASP A 246 6.46 -13.58 17.46
N LEU A 247 6.51 -12.23 17.54
CA LEU A 247 5.41 -11.36 17.08
C LEU A 247 5.84 -10.31 16.06
N ILE A 248 6.89 -9.52 16.35
CA ILE A 248 7.29 -8.43 15.44
C ILE A 248 7.83 -9.01 14.13
N GLN A 249 8.68 -10.04 14.20
CA GLN A 249 9.22 -10.72 13.02
C GLN A 249 8.12 -11.40 12.18
N ALA A 250 7.09 -11.97 12.83
CA ALA A 250 5.96 -12.54 12.11
C ALA A 250 5.23 -11.45 11.29
N SER A 251 5.12 -10.24 11.84
CA SER A 251 4.56 -9.08 11.13
C SER A 251 5.43 -8.63 9.96
N THR A 252 6.75 -8.51 10.14
CA THR A 252 7.64 -8.13 9.02
C THR A 252 7.67 -9.20 7.92
N ARG A 253 7.54 -10.48 8.27
CA ARG A 253 7.50 -11.58 7.31
C ARG A 253 6.21 -11.61 6.49
N VAL A 254 5.04 -11.38 7.09
CA VAL A 254 3.78 -11.37 6.34
C VAL A 254 3.64 -10.13 5.46
N ASN A 255 4.13 -8.98 5.91
CA ASN A 255 4.04 -7.73 5.15
C ASN A 255 5.14 -7.59 4.10
N TYR A 256 6.38 -8.00 4.42
CA TYR A 256 7.57 -7.72 3.62
C TYR A 256 8.44 -8.94 3.33
N GLY A 257 8.05 -10.16 3.70
CA GLY A 257 8.86 -11.36 3.46
C GLY A 257 10.27 -11.30 4.04
N GLN A 258 10.49 -10.44 5.05
CA GLN A 258 11.82 -10.09 5.56
C GLN A 258 11.89 -10.29 7.08
N ASN A 259 13.04 -10.75 7.55
CA ASN A 259 13.34 -10.96 8.97
C ASN A 259 13.92 -9.70 9.61
N LEU A 260 13.85 -9.60 10.95
CA LEU A 260 14.29 -8.44 11.72
C LEU A 260 15.80 -8.15 11.57
N GLY A 261 16.60 -9.15 11.25
CA GLY A 261 18.04 -9.00 11.02
C GLY A 261 18.37 -8.32 9.69
N LEU A 262 17.41 -8.20 8.76
CA LEU A 262 17.60 -7.64 7.42
C LEU A 262 16.83 -6.34 7.21
N ILE A 263 15.53 -6.33 7.54
CA ILE A 263 14.65 -5.17 7.35
C ILE A 263 15.08 -4.02 8.29
N HIS A 264 14.99 -2.76 7.87
CA HIS A 264 15.37 -1.63 8.73
C HIS A 264 14.33 -1.32 9.82
N GLY A 265 14.74 -0.58 10.85
CA GLY A 265 13.93 -0.23 12.02
C GLY A 265 12.63 0.51 11.72
N LEU A 266 12.62 1.41 10.73
CA LEU A 266 11.43 2.17 10.36
C LEU A 266 10.32 1.26 9.84
N GLU A 267 10.59 0.42 8.83
CA GLU A 267 9.59 -0.51 8.30
C GLU A 267 9.16 -1.54 9.34
N THR A 268 10.08 -1.93 10.23
CA THR A 268 9.73 -2.77 11.39
C THR A 268 8.64 -2.10 12.25
N MET A 269 8.70 -0.79 12.46
CA MET A 269 7.68 -0.06 13.22
C MET A 269 6.39 0.15 12.43
N VAL A 270 6.47 0.35 11.10
CA VAL A 270 5.30 0.42 10.21
C VAL A 270 4.52 -0.90 10.25
N CYS A 271 5.20 -2.04 10.28
CA CYS A 271 4.58 -3.37 10.45
C CYS A 271 3.84 -3.55 11.79
N MET A 272 4.07 -2.68 12.76
CA MET A 272 3.38 -2.70 14.05
C MET A 272 2.23 -1.67 14.13
N ALA A 273 2.04 -0.86 13.09
CA ALA A 273 0.97 0.13 12.97
C ALA A 273 -0.24 -0.42 12.20
N THR A 274 -0.75 -1.58 12.63
CA THR A 274 -1.82 -2.33 11.92
C THR A 274 -3.22 -2.09 12.49
N ASP A 275 -3.35 -1.26 13.52
CA ASP A 275 -4.61 -0.96 14.19
C ASP A 275 -5.62 -0.33 13.20
N GLY A 276 -6.80 -0.92 13.10
CA GLY A 276 -7.87 -0.43 12.24
C GLY A 276 -7.62 -0.67 10.74
N ALA A 277 -6.94 -1.76 10.38
CA ALA A 277 -6.75 -2.17 9.00
C ALA A 277 -8.08 -2.39 8.26
N VAL A 278 -8.21 -1.74 7.11
CA VAL A 278 -9.37 -1.77 6.22
C VAL A 278 -8.95 -2.05 4.78
N SER A 279 -9.92 -2.41 3.96
CA SER A 279 -9.79 -2.51 2.50
C SER A 279 -11.05 -1.96 1.83
N VAL A 280 -10.94 -1.57 0.55
CA VAL A 280 -12.08 -1.15 -0.25
C VAL A 280 -12.81 -2.39 -0.77
N ARG A 281 -14.13 -2.44 -0.56
CA ARG A 281 -14.98 -3.49 -1.14
C ARG A 281 -14.84 -3.49 -2.65
N GLY A 282 -14.54 -4.65 -3.22
CA GLY A 282 -14.29 -4.81 -4.66
C GLY A 282 -12.85 -4.52 -5.12
N GLY A 283 -11.99 -4.01 -4.23
CA GLY A 283 -10.55 -3.88 -4.46
C GLY A 283 -10.00 -2.47 -4.20
N ASN A 284 -8.82 -2.40 -3.59
CA ASN A 284 -8.07 -1.19 -3.28
C ASN A 284 -7.64 -0.43 -4.53
N TRP A 285 -7.51 -1.10 -5.68
CA TRP A 285 -7.21 -0.47 -6.96
C TRP A 285 -8.22 0.61 -7.37
N ARG A 286 -9.46 0.52 -6.85
CA ARG A 286 -10.53 1.51 -7.07
C ARG A 286 -10.18 2.90 -6.56
N ILE A 287 -9.33 3.01 -5.53
CA ILE A 287 -8.80 4.29 -5.04
C ILE A 287 -8.04 4.99 -6.17
N PHE A 288 -7.14 4.25 -6.82
CA PHE A 288 -6.30 4.78 -7.89
C PHE A 288 -7.10 5.06 -9.16
N SER A 289 -8.09 4.22 -9.47
CA SER A 289 -9.05 4.51 -10.54
C SER A 289 -9.77 5.83 -10.28
N GLY A 290 -10.28 6.04 -9.06
CA GLY A 290 -10.94 7.29 -8.68
C GLY A 290 -10.03 8.52 -8.79
N MET A 291 -8.76 8.40 -8.37
CA MET A 291 -7.76 9.46 -8.52
C MET A 291 -7.54 9.82 -9.99
N VAL A 292 -7.41 8.81 -10.86
CA VAL A 292 -7.27 9.02 -12.32
C VAL A 292 -8.51 9.71 -12.89
N ASP A 293 -9.71 9.23 -12.57
CA ASP A 293 -10.97 9.82 -13.06
C ASP A 293 -11.17 11.28 -12.60
N ALA A 294 -10.76 11.60 -11.36
CA ALA A 294 -10.81 12.94 -10.80
C ALA A 294 -9.76 13.88 -11.43
N SER A 295 -8.60 13.35 -11.84
CA SER A 295 -7.54 14.14 -12.49
C SER A 295 -7.93 14.65 -13.90
N LYS A 296 -8.94 14.03 -14.53
CA LYS A 296 -9.31 14.26 -15.94
C LYS A 296 -8.15 14.04 -16.91
N ALA A 297 -7.23 13.14 -16.55
CA ALA A 297 -6.13 12.76 -17.42
C ALA A 297 -6.63 11.92 -18.61
N GLU A 298 -5.95 12.05 -19.74
CA GLU A 298 -6.03 11.07 -20.82
C GLU A 298 -5.27 9.81 -20.40
N VAL A 299 -5.92 8.64 -20.47
CA VAL A 299 -5.32 7.38 -20.01
C VAL A 299 -5.05 6.46 -21.20
N ARG A 300 -3.79 6.06 -21.36
CA ARG A 300 -3.30 5.18 -22.43
C ARG A 300 -2.72 3.90 -21.85
N LEU A 301 -3.61 2.94 -21.62
CA LEU A 301 -3.28 1.61 -21.11
C LEU A 301 -2.81 0.68 -22.24
N GLY A 302 -1.97 -0.31 -21.92
CA GLY A 302 -1.32 -1.16 -22.91
C GLY A 302 -0.31 -0.42 -23.79
N THR A 303 0.16 0.74 -23.35
CA THR A 303 1.05 1.63 -24.10
C THR A 303 2.40 1.72 -23.39
N ARG A 304 3.47 1.25 -24.03
CA ARG A 304 4.84 1.28 -23.48
C ARG A 304 5.56 2.53 -23.94
N VAL A 305 6.07 3.33 -23.01
CA VAL A 305 7.01 4.40 -23.32
C VAL A 305 8.41 3.81 -23.47
N SER A 306 9.09 4.10 -24.58
CA SER A 306 10.41 3.55 -24.89
C SER A 306 11.55 4.54 -24.69
N SER A 307 11.29 5.83 -24.91
CA SER A 307 12.28 6.88 -24.67
C SER A 307 11.67 8.21 -24.22
N VAL A 308 12.48 8.97 -23.48
CA VAL A 308 12.22 10.36 -23.09
C VAL A 308 13.46 11.17 -23.42
N THR A 309 13.33 12.10 -24.36
CA THR A 309 14.47 12.84 -24.92
C THR A 309 14.25 14.35 -24.87
N ARG A 310 15.28 15.14 -24.60
CA ARG A 310 15.25 16.60 -24.83
C ARG A 310 16.54 17.04 -25.50
N ASP A 311 16.48 18.17 -26.20
CA ASP A 311 17.66 18.87 -26.71
C ASP A 311 17.93 20.14 -25.87
N PRO A 312 18.88 20.11 -24.92
CA PRO A 312 19.18 21.26 -24.07
C PRO A 312 19.74 22.48 -24.82
N ASN A 313 20.21 22.29 -26.06
CA ASN A 313 20.76 23.37 -26.90
C ASN A 313 19.79 23.75 -28.04
N GLY A 314 18.63 23.10 -28.10
CA GLY A 314 17.63 23.30 -29.12
C GLY A 314 16.75 24.55 -28.85
N PRO A 315 15.77 24.80 -29.73
CA PRO A 315 14.87 25.95 -29.59
C PRO A 315 13.96 25.85 -28.35
N ASN A 316 13.65 24.63 -27.90
CA ASN A 316 12.80 24.34 -26.74
C ASN A 316 13.56 23.51 -25.68
N PRO A 317 14.55 24.09 -24.99
CA PRO A 317 15.50 23.33 -24.16
C PRO A 317 14.90 22.71 -22.89
N LYS A 318 13.64 23.04 -22.57
CA LYS A 318 12.87 22.51 -21.43
C LYS A 318 11.87 21.42 -21.83
N THR A 319 11.60 21.24 -23.12
CA THR A 319 10.55 20.34 -23.59
C THR A 319 11.10 18.94 -23.82
N TRP A 320 10.37 17.95 -23.31
CA TRP A 320 10.67 16.54 -23.49
C TRP A 320 9.84 15.95 -24.62
N VAL A 321 10.48 15.22 -25.54
CA VAL A 321 9.85 14.37 -26.56
C VAL A 321 9.81 12.94 -26.05
N LEU A 322 8.61 12.38 -25.99
CA LEU A 322 8.33 11.07 -25.43
C LEU A 322 7.87 10.13 -26.55
N SER A 323 8.58 9.01 -26.72
CA SER A 323 8.25 7.98 -27.72
C SER A 323 7.49 6.83 -27.06
N SER A 324 6.31 6.51 -27.58
CA SER A 324 5.41 5.50 -27.02
C SER A 324 4.92 4.51 -28.08
N HIS A 325 4.71 3.27 -27.66
CA HIS A 325 4.24 2.16 -28.48
C HIS A 325 2.86 1.72 -28.00
N GLY A 326 1.84 1.96 -28.81
CA GLY A 326 0.46 1.58 -28.50
C GLY A 326 0.18 0.08 -28.70
N PRO A 327 -1.00 -0.42 -28.32
CA PRO A 327 -1.39 -1.82 -28.51
C PRO A 327 -1.41 -2.27 -29.97
N SER A 328 -1.61 -1.34 -30.92
CA SER A 328 -1.55 -1.58 -32.37
C SER A 328 -0.12 -1.69 -32.92
N GLY A 329 0.90 -1.38 -32.12
CA GLY A 329 2.30 -1.31 -32.53
C GLY A 329 2.69 0.03 -33.15
N GLU A 330 1.78 1.00 -33.23
CA GLU A 330 2.10 2.35 -33.70
C GLU A 330 3.05 3.06 -32.74
N VAL A 331 4.00 3.79 -33.31
CA VAL A 331 4.94 4.63 -32.57
C VAL A 331 4.42 6.07 -32.63
N VAL A 332 4.23 6.66 -31.46
CA VAL A 332 3.77 8.04 -31.32
C VAL A 332 4.82 8.83 -30.55
N GLU A 333 5.24 9.94 -31.11
CA GLU A 333 6.13 10.91 -30.47
C GLU A 333 5.34 12.18 -30.12
N GLU A 334 5.44 12.61 -28.87
CA GLU A 334 4.73 13.78 -28.36
C GLU A 334 5.61 14.61 -27.43
N GLU A 335 5.34 15.92 -27.42
CA GLU A 335 6.03 16.87 -26.56
C GLU A 335 5.30 17.08 -25.23
N TYR A 336 6.08 17.21 -24.15
CA TYR A 336 5.63 17.46 -22.78
C TYR A 336 6.56 18.45 -22.08
N ASP A 337 6.00 19.30 -21.22
CA ASP A 337 6.76 20.21 -20.35
C ASP A 337 7.38 19.46 -19.16
N ASP A 338 6.60 18.53 -18.60
CA ASP A 338 6.99 17.71 -17.44
C ASP A 338 6.72 16.23 -17.71
N VAL A 339 7.65 15.38 -17.30
CA VAL A 339 7.53 13.91 -17.36
C VAL A 339 7.72 13.35 -15.96
N ILE A 340 6.76 12.55 -15.49
CA ILE A 340 6.80 11.88 -14.19
C ILE A 340 6.99 10.38 -14.43
N LEU A 341 8.15 9.85 -14.04
CA LEU A 341 8.38 8.41 -13.97
C LEU A 341 7.80 7.85 -12.67
N ALA A 342 6.66 7.15 -12.78
CA ALA A 342 5.90 6.60 -11.67
C ALA A 342 6.01 5.07 -11.55
N SER A 343 7.14 4.52 -11.96
CA SER A 343 7.51 3.11 -11.84
C SER A 343 9.00 2.99 -11.49
N PRO A 344 9.45 1.91 -10.81
CA PRO A 344 10.87 1.73 -10.50
C PRO A 344 11.73 1.80 -11.76
N TYR A 345 12.75 2.67 -11.75
CA TYR A 345 13.57 2.96 -12.93
C TYR A 345 14.16 1.69 -13.57
N GLN A 346 14.66 0.77 -12.75
CA GLN A 346 15.23 -0.52 -13.17
C GLN A 346 14.26 -1.45 -13.95
N PHE A 347 12.94 -1.24 -13.84
CA PHE A 347 11.93 -2.01 -14.57
C PHE A 347 11.30 -1.24 -15.73
N SER A 348 11.68 0.02 -15.93
CA SER A 348 11.09 0.88 -16.96
C SER A 348 11.57 0.54 -18.36
N GLU A 349 12.78 -0.04 -18.49
CA GLU A 349 13.47 -0.26 -19.78
C GLU A 349 13.48 1.02 -20.66
N LEU A 350 13.47 2.19 -20.02
CA LEU A 350 13.33 3.49 -20.64
C LEU A 350 14.71 4.02 -21.04
N THR A 351 14.82 4.53 -22.27
CA THR A 351 16.01 5.28 -22.69
C THR A 351 15.81 6.76 -22.42
N ILE A 352 16.66 7.37 -21.59
CA ILE A 352 16.60 8.79 -21.28
C ILE A 352 17.79 9.51 -21.91
N SER A 353 17.52 10.63 -22.61
CA SER A 353 18.56 11.49 -23.21
C SER A 353 18.23 12.97 -22.97
N PRO A 354 19.17 13.82 -22.53
CA PRO A 354 20.57 13.52 -22.25
C PRO A 354 20.73 12.59 -21.04
N GLU A 355 21.95 12.08 -20.84
CA GLU A 355 22.28 11.23 -19.71
C GLU A 355 21.98 11.96 -18.38
N LEU A 356 21.37 11.24 -17.44
CA LEU A 356 21.03 11.75 -16.13
C LEU A 356 22.30 12.08 -15.34
N LYS A 357 22.27 13.18 -14.58
CA LYS A 357 23.35 13.53 -13.64
C LYS A 357 23.53 12.45 -12.56
N LYS A 358 22.41 11.88 -12.11
CA LYS A 358 22.36 10.75 -11.18
C LYS A 358 21.29 9.78 -11.67
N THR A 359 21.70 8.60 -12.06
CA THR A 359 20.79 7.48 -12.33
C THR A 359 20.29 6.92 -10.99
N PRO A 360 18.97 6.69 -10.81
CA PRO A 360 18.47 6.06 -9.59
C PRO A 360 19.13 4.70 -9.32
N ASP A 361 19.47 4.43 -8.06
CA ASP A 361 20.08 3.17 -7.64
C ASP A 361 19.19 1.97 -8.00
N GLU A 362 19.81 0.88 -8.45
CA GLU A 362 19.13 -0.42 -8.55
C GLU A 362 18.97 -1.03 -7.16
N ILE A 363 17.74 -1.38 -6.79
CA ILE A 363 17.43 -2.02 -5.51
C ILE A 363 16.85 -3.42 -5.74
N PRO A 364 17.30 -4.45 -5.03
CA PRO A 364 16.74 -5.79 -5.19
C PRO A 364 15.33 -5.85 -4.62
N TYR A 365 14.43 -6.57 -5.30
CA TYR A 365 13.04 -6.76 -4.88
C TYR A 365 12.82 -8.18 -4.35
N VAL A 366 11.88 -8.29 -3.41
CA VAL A 366 11.34 -9.57 -3.00
C VAL A 366 10.47 -10.11 -4.11
N THR A 367 10.88 -11.24 -4.67
CA THR A 367 10.05 -12.06 -5.56
C THR A 367 9.06 -12.83 -4.69
N LEU A 368 7.83 -12.34 -4.62
CA LEU A 368 6.76 -12.94 -3.81
C LEU A 368 5.86 -13.80 -4.69
N HIS A 369 5.65 -15.04 -4.26
CA HIS A 369 4.63 -15.91 -4.84
C HIS A 369 3.36 -15.83 -3.98
N VAL A 370 2.25 -15.51 -4.64
CA VAL A 370 0.91 -15.47 -4.06
C VAL A 370 0.12 -16.62 -4.66
N THR A 371 -0.33 -17.54 -3.81
CA THR A 371 -1.19 -18.65 -4.20
C THR A 371 -2.55 -18.48 -3.54
N LEU A 372 -3.59 -18.42 -4.34
CA LEU A 372 -4.98 -18.45 -3.91
C LEU A 372 -5.58 -19.79 -4.33
N PHE A 373 -6.41 -20.40 -3.49
CA PHE A 373 -7.13 -21.62 -3.86
C PHE A 373 -8.39 -21.80 -3.03
N THR A 374 -9.35 -22.56 -3.57
CA THR A 374 -10.59 -22.91 -2.86
C THR A 374 -10.70 -24.41 -2.67
N SER A 375 -11.15 -24.83 -1.49
CA SER A 375 -11.44 -26.23 -1.18
C SER A 375 -12.57 -26.32 -0.15
N PRO A 376 -13.42 -27.37 -0.18
CA PRO A 376 -14.31 -27.68 0.94
C PRO A 376 -13.56 -28.21 2.17
N ASN A 377 -12.30 -28.61 2.03
CA ASN A 377 -11.48 -29.11 3.13
C ASN A 377 -10.89 -27.95 3.94
N LYS A 378 -10.79 -28.14 5.25
CA LYS A 378 -10.05 -27.25 6.14
C LYS A 378 -8.55 -27.55 6.09
N LEU A 379 -7.75 -26.61 6.57
CA LEU A 379 -6.33 -26.85 6.83
C LEU A 379 -6.18 -28.02 7.82
N ASP A 380 -5.21 -28.89 7.56
CA ASP A 380 -4.98 -30.08 8.37
C ASP A 380 -4.32 -29.72 9.71
N PRO A 381 -4.91 -30.10 10.87
CA PRO A 381 -4.28 -29.87 12.16
C PRO A 381 -2.94 -30.59 12.32
N GLU A 382 -2.77 -31.79 11.76
CA GLU A 382 -1.54 -32.57 11.94
C GLU A 382 -0.34 -31.88 11.27
N PHE A 383 -0.54 -31.25 10.11
CA PHE A 383 0.47 -30.41 9.46
C PHE A 383 1.06 -29.33 10.40
N PHE A 384 0.23 -28.76 11.29
CA PHE A 384 0.62 -27.74 12.26
C PHE A 384 0.91 -28.32 13.66
N GLY A 385 1.19 -29.62 13.76
CA GLY A 385 1.48 -30.28 15.02
C GLY A 385 0.34 -30.24 16.04
N LEU A 386 -0.90 -30.05 15.58
CA LEU A 386 -2.10 -30.12 16.40
C LEU A 386 -2.67 -31.54 16.41
N PRO A 387 -3.36 -31.95 17.48
CA PRO A 387 -4.09 -33.23 17.52
C PRO A 387 -5.10 -33.38 16.38
N VAL A 388 -5.31 -34.62 15.93
CA VAL A 388 -6.36 -34.96 14.97
C VAL A 388 -7.72 -34.46 15.49
N GLY A 389 -8.41 -33.69 14.66
CA GLY A 389 -9.73 -33.12 14.98
C GLY A 389 -9.69 -31.73 15.64
N ASP A 390 -8.51 -31.22 16.00
CA ASP A 390 -8.36 -29.82 16.44
C ASP A 390 -8.62 -28.86 15.28
N ARG A 391 -8.91 -27.59 15.64
CA ARG A 391 -9.13 -26.53 14.67
C ARG A 391 -7.87 -25.72 14.44
N VAL A 392 -7.54 -25.55 13.17
CA VAL A 392 -6.42 -24.72 12.72
C VAL A 392 -6.81 -23.23 12.77
N PRO A 393 -5.97 -22.34 13.30
CA PRO A 393 -6.21 -20.89 13.28
C PRO A 393 -6.48 -20.33 11.88
N GLU A 394 -7.33 -19.31 11.78
CA GLU A 394 -7.74 -18.75 10.47
C GLU A 394 -6.57 -18.09 9.73
N ALA A 395 -5.70 -17.39 10.45
CA ALA A 395 -4.47 -16.83 9.89
C ALA A 395 -3.24 -17.36 10.65
N ILE A 396 -2.31 -17.94 9.90
CA ILE A 396 -1.04 -18.45 10.41
C ILE A 396 0.08 -17.65 9.77
N LEU A 397 0.75 -16.85 10.59
CA LEU A 397 2.00 -16.19 10.24
C LEU A 397 3.17 -17.09 10.63
N THR A 398 4.34 -16.88 10.04
CA THR A 398 5.51 -17.69 10.36
C THR A 398 6.64 -16.87 10.98
N THR A 399 7.44 -17.50 11.82
CA THR A 399 8.72 -16.99 12.32
C THR A 399 9.79 -18.07 12.23
N LEU A 400 11.05 -17.71 12.50
CA LEU A 400 12.16 -18.66 12.55
C LEU A 400 12.12 -19.46 13.86
N ASN A 401 12.45 -20.75 13.80
CA ASN A 401 12.69 -21.52 15.01
C ASN A 401 14.01 -21.12 15.69
N GLU A 402 14.25 -21.63 16.90
CA GLU A 402 15.42 -21.24 17.71
C GLU A 402 16.77 -21.51 17.02
N THR A 403 16.88 -22.61 16.27
CA THR A 403 18.12 -22.95 15.54
C THR A 403 18.35 -22.00 14.37
N GLU A 404 17.30 -21.70 13.62
CA GLU A 404 17.36 -20.77 12.49
C GLU A 404 17.62 -19.33 12.95
N GLN A 405 16.97 -18.90 14.05
CA GLN A 405 17.16 -17.58 14.64
C GLN A 405 18.60 -17.34 15.14
N ALA A 406 19.35 -18.41 15.43
CA ALA A 406 20.76 -18.33 15.83
C ALA A 406 21.74 -18.21 14.63
N SER A 407 21.24 -18.19 13.39
CA SER A 407 22.08 -18.18 12.19
C SER A 407 21.79 -16.98 11.29
N GLU A 408 22.84 -16.22 10.96
CA GLU A 408 22.75 -15.08 10.05
C GLU A 408 22.27 -15.46 8.65
N ARG A 409 22.45 -16.73 8.25
CA ARG A 409 21.89 -17.26 7.00
C ARG A 409 20.38 -17.01 6.93
N PHE A 410 19.65 -17.23 8.01
CA PHE A 410 18.20 -17.05 8.03
C PHE A 410 17.82 -15.63 8.46
N THR A 411 18.42 -15.12 9.54
CA THR A 411 18.04 -13.79 10.08
C THR A 411 18.38 -12.63 9.14
N ARG A 412 19.40 -12.79 8.30
CA ARG A 412 19.79 -11.86 7.23
C ARG A 412 19.63 -12.45 5.82
N GLY A 413 18.93 -13.59 5.72
CA GLY A 413 18.69 -14.26 4.44
C GLY A 413 17.65 -13.54 3.60
N THR A 414 17.68 -13.82 2.30
CA THR A 414 16.68 -13.39 1.32
C THR A 414 15.92 -14.62 0.78
N SER A 415 14.72 -14.42 0.23
CA SER A 415 13.91 -15.47 -0.40
C SER A 415 13.84 -16.79 0.40
N SER A 416 14.38 -17.90 -0.13
CA SER A 416 14.34 -19.23 0.50
C SER A 416 15.14 -19.32 1.81
N ASP A 417 16.20 -18.52 1.95
CA ASP A 417 16.93 -18.46 3.22
C ASP A 417 16.14 -17.63 4.25
N ALA A 418 15.40 -16.60 3.85
CA ALA A 418 14.58 -15.82 4.77
C ALA A 418 13.45 -16.67 5.40
N VAL A 419 12.86 -17.58 4.63
CA VAL A 419 11.65 -18.29 5.07
C VAL A 419 11.92 -19.43 6.05
N GLY A 420 13.15 -19.96 6.10
CA GLY A 420 13.51 -21.09 6.95
C GLY A 420 12.89 -22.41 6.50
N SER A 421 12.85 -23.38 7.41
CA SER A 421 12.29 -24.72 7.18
C SER A 421 10.78 -24.72 6.88
N VAL A 422 10.05 -23.67 7.29
CA VAL A 422 8.60 -23.56 7.08
C VAL A 422 8.22 -23.49 5.60
N GLY A 423 9.06 -22.88 4.76
CA GLY A 423 8.85 -22.81 3.32
C GLY A 423 7.80 -21.81 2.82
N PHE A 424 7.04 -21.16 3.73
CA PHE A 424 6.12 -20.06 3.43
C PHE A 424 6.10 -18.98 4.54
N PHE A 425 5.69 -17.76 4.20
CA PHE A 425 5.62 -16.61 5.12
C PHE A 425 4.29 -16.53 5.87
N SER A 426 3.18 -16.89 5.21
CA SER A 426 1.87 -16.99 5.83
C SER A 426 0.91 -17.87 5.03
N ILE A 427 -0.09 -18.41 5.72
CA ILE A 427 -1.31 -18.96 5.14
C ILE A 427 -2.51 -18.38 5.87
N SER A 428 -3.57 -18.03 5.13
CA SER A 428 -4.79 -17.46 5.71
C SER A 428 -6.03 -17.99 5.02
N THR A 429 -7.05 -18.29 5.81
CA THR A 429 -8.43 -18.47 5.38
C THR A 429 -9.05 -17.08 5.25
N LEU A 430 -9.31 -16.64 4.03
CA LEU A 430 -9.79 -15.28 3.77
C LEU A 430 -11.28 -15.14 4.05
N ARG A 431 -12.08 -16.07 3.51
CA ARG A 431 -13.54 -16.12 3.64
C ARG A 431 -14.08 -17.48 3.21
N SER A 432 -15.34 -17.74 3.49
CA SER A 432 -16.10 -18.80 2.83
C SER A 432 -16.73 -18.28 1.53
N THR A 433 -16.85 -19.13 0.52
CA THR A 433 -17.51 -18.84 -0.75
C THR A 433 -18.35 -20.05 -1.19
N VAL A 434 -19.20 -19.88 -2.20
CA VAL A 434 -20.05 -20.95 -2.73
C VAL A 434 -19.69 -21.21 -4.18
N ASN A 435 -19.22 -22.42 -4.45
CA ASN A 435 -18.93 -22.86 -5.81
C ASN A 435 -20.21 -23.39 -6.47
N PHE A 436 -20.71 -22.68 -7.48
CA PHE A 436 -21.86 -23.09 -8.29
C PHE A 436 -21.47 -23.83 -9.58
N ASN A 437 -20.17 -23.99 -9.86
CA ASN A 437 -19.63 -24.57 -11.10
C ASN A 437 -19.27 -26.07 -10.98
N LEU A 438 -19.97 -26.80 -10.11
CA LEU A 438 -19.63 -28.21 -9.79
C LEU A 438 -19.94 -29.20 -10.91
N ASP A 439 -20.75 -28.82 -11.90
CA ASP A 439 -21.08 -29.63 -13.06
C ASP A 439 -21.35 -28.72 -14.29
N PRO A 440 -20.34 -28.47 -15.16
CA PRO A 440 -20.53 -27.65 -16.36
C PRO A 440 -21.44 -28.29 -17.42
N GLY A 441 -21.87 -29.54 -17.24
CA GLY A 441 -22.75 -30.28 -18.16
C GLY A 441 -24.24 -30.28 -17.78
N SER A 442 -24.62 -29.72 -16.62
CA SER A 442 -26.02 -29.66 -16.17
C SER A 442 -26.61 -28.27 -16.46
N PRO A 443 -27.47 -28.13 -17.49
CA PRO A 443 -28.05 -26.85 -17.88
C PRO A 443 -29.24 -26.54 -16.96
N SER A 444 -29.03 -26.36 -15.67
CA SER A 444 -30.06 -25.72 -14.85
C SER A 444 -30.01 -24.21 -15.14
N THR A 445 -30.88 -23.75 -16.04
CA THR A 445 -31.08 -22.32 -16.36
C THR A 445 -31.82 -21.56 -15.26
N ASP A 446 -32.11 -22.20 -14.13
CA ASP A 446 -32.83 -21.63 -12.99
C ASP A 446 -31.85 -21.42 -11.83
N GLU A 447 -31.48 -20.15 -11.59
CA GLU A 447 -30.60 -19.72 -10.50
C GLU A 447 -31.03 -20.26 -9.13
N ASN A 448 -32.33 -20.51 -8.93
CA ASN A 448 -32.88 -21.01 -7.67
C ASN A 448 -32.66 -22.51 -7.43
N THR A 449 -32.14 -23.27 -8.40
CA THR A 449 -31.95 -24.74 -8.29
C THR A 449 -30.49 -25.20 -8.40
N ARG A 450 -29.55 -24.26 -8.62
CA ARG A 450 -28.13 -24.57 -8.76
C ARG A 450 -27.56 -24.99 -7.39
N LYS A 451 -27.25 -26.27 -7.23
CA LYS A 451 -26.64 -26.78 -5.99
C LYS A 451 -25.21 -26.26 -5.86
N GLY A 452 -25.02 -25.24 -5.02
CA GLY A 452 -23.70 -24.74 -4.64
C GLY A 452 -23.03 -25.62 -3.58
N ARG A 453 -21.69 -25.64 -3.57
CA ARG A 453 -20.88 -26.24 -2.51
C ARG A 453 -20.15 -25.14 -1.75
N TYR A 454 -20.28 -25.14 -0.43
CA TYR A 454 -19.50 -24.29 0.44
C TYR A 454 -18.02 -24.68 0.40
N GLU A 455 -17.16 -23.68 0.21
CA GLU A 455 -15.71 -23.82 0.17
C GLU A 455 -15.03 -22.69 0.93
N TYR A 456 -13.78 -22.91 1.33
CA TYR A 456 -12.92 -21.91 1.95
C TYR A 456 -11.95 -21.37 0.92
N LEU A 457 -11.82 -20.04 0.86
CA LEU A 457 -10.79 -19.36 0.06
C LEU A 457 -9.54 -19.16 0.91
N TYR A 458 -8.44 -19.75 0.47
CA TYR A 458 -7.13 -19.66 1.10
C TYR A 458 -6.18 -18.76 0.33
N LYS A 459 -5.26 -18.13 1.05
CA LYS A 459 -4.15 -17.34 0.51
C LYS A 459 -2.83 -17.74 1.16
N VAL A 460 -1.81 -17.97 0.34
CA VAL A 460 -0.45 -18.31 0.77
C VAL A 460 0.54 -17.30 0.20
N PHE A 461 1.44 -16.82 1.05
CA PHE A 461 2.61 -16.05 0.65
C PHE A 461 3.88 -16.88 0.84
N SER A 462 4.67 -17.03 -0.22
CA SER A 462 5.89 -17.84 -0.22
C SER A 462 6.99 -17.22 -1.07
N PRO A 463 8.28 -17.54 -0.81
CA PRO A 463 9.40 -17.01 -1.60
C PRO A 463 9.60 -17.74 -2.94
N LYS A 464 8.87 -18.83 -3.16
CA LYS A 464 8.86 -19.67 -4.36
C LYS A 464 7.46 -20.18 -4.62
N GLU A 465 7.24 -20.80 -5.78
CA GLU A 465 5.96 -21.38 -6.13
C GLU A 465 5.49 -22.39 -5.06
N PHE A 466 4.24 -22.23 -4.60
CA PHE A 466 3.58 -23.17 -3.71
C PHE A 466 2.91 -24.24 -4.55
N THR A 467 3.54 -25.42 -4.59
CA THR A 467 3.19 -26.51 -5.51
C THR A 467 1.87 -27.18 -5.15
N ASP A 468 1.25 -27.87 -6.11
CA ASP A 468 0.03 -28.66 -5.85
C ASP A 468 0.25 -29.72 -4.76
N ALA A 469 1.43 -30.36 -4.72
CA ALA A 469 1.78 -31.30 -3.66
C ALA A 469 1.73 -30.66 -2.27
N GLN A 470 2.25 -29.44 -2.12
CA GLN A 470 2.18 -28.70 -0.86
C GLN A 470 0.75 -28.25 -0.52
N LEU A 471 -0.07 -27.93 -1.53
CA LEU A 471 -1.49 -27.65 -1.32
C LEU A 471 -2.25 -28.90 -0.84
N TYR A 472 -1.89 -30.09 -1.31
CA TYR A 472 -2.52 -31.33 -0.84
C TYR A 472 -2.08 -31.63 0.59
N GLU A 473 -0.76 -31.54 0.85
CA GLU A 473 -0.18 -31.77 2.17
C GLU A 473 -0.79 -30.88 3.26
N ILE A 474 -0.95 -29.58 3.00
CA ILE A 474 -1.51 -28.63 3.98
C ILE A 474 -3.01 -28.83 4.23
N LEU A 475 -3.70 -29.56 3.35
CA LEU A 475 -5.10 -29.98 3.48
C LEU A 475 -5.22 -31.42 4.01
N GLY A 476 -4.11 -32.08 4.36
CA GLY A 476 -4.11 -33.47 4.83
C GLY A 476 -4.50 -34.48 3.73
N ALA A 477 -4.39 -34.08 2.47
CA ALA A 477 -4.73 -34.87 1.29
C ALA A 477 -3.47 -35.46 0.64
N LYS A 478 -3.60 -36.67 0.08
CA LYS A 478 -2.52 -37.35 -0.66
C LYS A 478 -2.68 -37.21 -2.16
N THR A 479 -3.90 -36.93 -2.63
CA THR A 479 -4.22 -36.81 -4.05
C THR A 479 -5.07 -35.56 -4.33
N ALA A 480 -5.17 -35.21 -5.62
CA ALA A 480 -6.01 -34.11 -6.07
C ALA A 480 -7.50 -34.35 -5.75
N GLU A 481 -7.97 -35.59 -5.86
CA GLU A 481 -9.34 -36.00 -5.59
C GLU A 481 -9.70 -35.84 -4.11
N GLU A 482 -8.75 -36.12 -3.21
CA GLU A 482 -8.92 -35.92 -1.77
C GLU A 482 -8.89 -34.43 -1.41
N ALA A 483 -7.98 -33.66 -2.02
CA ALA A 483 -7.81 -32.22 -1.76
C ALA A 483 -9.02 -31.38 -2.20
N LYS A 484 -9.75 -31.84 -3.24
CA LYS A 484 -10.96 -31.21 -3.78
C LYS A 484 -10.78 -29.73 -4.10
N ILE A 485 -9.58 -29.33 -4.52
CA ILE A 485 -9.30 -27.95 -4.92
C ILE A 485 -10.07 -27.67 -6.21
N SER A 486 -11.02 -26.75 -6.14
CA SER A 486 -11.92 -26.48 -7.26
C SER A 486 -11.52 -25.27 -8.09
N TRP A 487 -10.70 -24.39 -7.52
CA TRP A 487 -10.09 -23.25 -8.18
C TRP A 487 -8.75 -22.92 -7.53
N SER A 488 -7.79 -22.50 -8.34
CA SER A 488 -6.52 -21.97 -7.85
C SER A 488 -6.00 -20.89 -8.79
N TYR A 489 -5.25 -19.95 -8.22
CA TYR A 489 -4.60 -18.86 -8.94
C TYR A 489 -3.22 -18.58 -8.34
N ARG A 490 -2.20 -18.48 -9.20
CA ARG A 490 -0.82 -18.23 -8.80
C ARG A 490 -0.33 -16.94 -9.45
N LYS A 491 0.23 -16.03 -8.64
CA LYS A 491 0.79 -14.75 -9.07
C LYS A 491 2.20 -14.58 -8.54
N ILE A 492 3.07 -14.03 -9.38
CA ILE A 492 4.43 -13.62 -9.00
C ILE A 492 4.49 -12.10 -9.03
N TRP A 493 5.06 -11.53 -7.98
CA TRP A 493 5.31 -10.09 -7.86
C TRP A 493 6.78 -9.82 -7.60
N GLN A 494 7.31 -8.76 -8.21
CA GLN A 494 8.35 -7.96 -7.56
C GLN A 494 7.61 -7.02 -6.59
N ALA A 495 7.35 -7.52 -5.38
CA ALA A 495 6.33 -6.95 -4.50
C ALA A 495 6.80 -5.62 -3.89
N TYR A 496 7.97 -5.64 -3.27
CA TYR A 496 8.60 -4.53 -2.56
C TYR A 496 10.12 -4.74 -2.54
N PRO A 497 10.93 -3.68 -2.37
CA PRO A 497 12.37 -3.81 -2.20
C PRO A 497 12.74 -4.63 -0.96
N TYR A 498 13.96 -5.15 -0.94
CA TYR A 498 14.63 -5.45 0.32
C TYR A 498 14.97 -4.12 1.01
N LEU A 499 14.39 -3.93 2.18
CA LEU A 499 14.41 -2.67 2.93
C LEU A 499 15.61 -2.67 3.88
N TYR A 500 16.80 -2.66 3.28
CA TYR A 500 18.06 -2.67 4.02
C TYR A 500 18.28 -1.39 4.83
N PRO A 501 19.06 -1.45 5.92
CA PRO A 501 19.46 -0.26 6.63
C PRO A 501 20.24 0.70 5.73
N ARG A 502 19.81 1.96 5.65
CA ARG A 502 20.39 3.01 4.80
C ARG A 502 20.11 4.42 5.34
N VAL A 503 20.93 5.37 4.90
CA VAL A 503 20.84 6.79 5.31
C VAL A 503 20.65 7.74 4.13
N THR A 504 20.75 7.25 2.90
CA THR A 504 20.51 8.01 1.67
C THR A 504 19.41 7.33 0.86
N PHE A 505 18.60 8.13 0.18
CA PHE A 505 17.47 7.71 -0.64
C PHE A 505 17.44 8.47 -1.97
N GLU A 506 16.61 8.01 -2.90
CA GLU A 506 16.46 8.66 -4.20
C GLU A 506 15.56 9.89 -4.13
N ASP A 507 16.00 10.95 -4.79
CA ASP A 507 15.31 12.23 -4.82
C ASP A 507 14.23 12.24 -5.92
N PRO A 508 13.15 13.03 -5.73
CA PRO A 508 12.05 13.13 -6.70
C PRO A 508 12.42 13.85 -8.00
N ILE A 509 13.59 14.51 -8.08
CA ILE A 509 14.02 15.31 -9.23
C ILE A 509 15.17 14.57 -9.94
N MET A 510 14.92 14.07 -11.14
CA MET A 510 15.95 13.42 -11.96
C MET A 510 16.68 14.42 -12.86
N ASP A 511 15.93 15.36 -13.42
CA ASP A 511 16.42 16.47 -14.24
C ASP A 511 15.34 17.58 -14.31
N THR A 512 15.62 18.72 -14.93
CA THR A 512 14.62 19.76 -15.21
C THR A 512 13.43 19.18 -15.98
N GLY A 513 12.23 19.29 -15.40
CA GLY A 513 10.99 18.75 -15.96
C GLY A 513 10.92 17.21 -15.98
N LEU A 514 11.84 16.50 -15.30
CA LEU A 514 11.83 15.04 -15.21
C LEU A 514 11.84 14.60 -13.75
N TRP A 515 10.77 13.93 -13.35
CA TRP A 515 10.43 13.65 -11.95
C TRP A 515 10.32 12.15 -11.70
N TYR A 516 10.53 11.71 -10.45
CA TYR A 516 10.53 10.31 -10.06
C TYR A 516 9.73 10.06 -8.77
N THR A 517 8.83 9.09 -8.79
CA THR A 517 8.04 8.76 -7.57
C THR A 517 8.50 7.49 -6.86
N SER A 518 9.13 6.54 -7.54
CA SER A 518 9.47 5.24 -6.94
C SER A 518 10.72 5.26 -6.06
N GLY A 519 11.39 6.41 -5.92
CA GLY A 519 12.52 6.56 -4.99
C GLY A 519 12.15 6.30 -3.53
N ILE A 520 10.89 6.55 -3.17
CA ILE A 520 10.37 6.33 -1.81
C ILE A 520 10.28 4.86 -1.42
N GLU A 521 10.31 3.92 -2.38
CA GLU A 521 10.09 2.51 -2.08
C GLU A 521 11.21 1.89 -1.24
N SER A 522 12.42 2.45 -1.29
CA SER A 522 13.53 2.01 -0.43
C SER A 522 13.47 2.58 0.99
N PHE A 523 12.59 3.56 1.22
CA PHE A 523 12.32 4.16 2.53
C PHE A 523 11.13 3.48 3.21
N ILE A 524 9.98 3.43 2.52
CA ILE A 524 8.77 2.68 2.92
C ILE A 524 8.05 2.29 1.62
N SER A 525 7.81 1.00 1.39
CA SER A 525 7.10 0.52 0.19
C SER A 525 5.65 0.15 0.51
N THR A 526 4.74 1.13 0.35
CA THR A 526 3.29 0.93 0.52
C THR A 526 2.50 1.69 -0.54
N MET A 527 1.20 1.39 -0.63
CA MET A 527 0.25 2.20 -1.42
C MET A 527 0.28 3.66 -0.98
N GLU A 528 0.24 3.93 0.33
CA GLU A 528 0.20 5.28 0.88
C GLU A 528 1.46 6.08 0.58
N THR A 529 2.64 5.51 0.81
CA THR A 529 3.90 6.23 0.61
C THR A 529 4.17 6.49 -0.87
N SER A 530 3.80 5.55 -1.74
CA SER A 530 3.80 5.80 -3.19
C SER A 530 2.86 6.97 -3.54
N SER A 531 1.67 7.03 -2.93
CA SER A 531 0.73 8.12 -3.11
C SER A 531 1.29 9.45 -2.58
N LEU A 532 1.96 9.46 -1.42
CA LEU A 532 2.63 10.63 -0.86
C LEU A 532 3.69 11.16 -1.82
N MET A 533 4.50 10.29 -2.42
CA MET A 533 5.51 10.77 -3.37
C MET A 533 4.87 11.33 -4.65
N GLY A 534 3.76 10.75 -5.12
CA GLY A 534 2.96 11.35 -6.20
C GLY A 534 2.45 12.75 -5.85
N MET A 535 1.89 12.92 -4.65
CA MET A 535 1.45 14.22 -4.12
C MET A 535 2.61 15.22 -3.99
N ASN A 536 3.76 14.77 -3.50
CA ASN A 536 4.96 15.59 -3.34
C ASN A 536 5.48 16.09 -4.69
N VAL A 537 5.65 15.21 -5.68
CA VAL A 537 6.06 15.57 -7.04
C VAL A 537 5.08 16.55 -7.67
N ALA A 538 3.77 16.30 -7.55
CA ALA A 538 2.75 17.21 -8.05
C ALA A 538 2.86 18.62 -7.43
N LYS A 539 3.16 18.72 -6.13
CA LYS A 539 3.33 20.00 -5.47
C LYS A 539 4.62 20.71 -5.88
N LEU A 540 5.72 19.98 -6.08
CA LEU A 540 6.98 20.55 -6.59
C LEU A 540 6.80 21.15 -7.99
N ILE A 541 6.12 20.42 -8.89
CA ILE A 541 5.80 20.89 -10.25
C ILE A 541 4.96 22.17 -10.19
N ALA A 542 3.88 22.17 -9.41
CA ALA A 542 3.01 23.33 -9.29
C ALA A 542 3.76 24.57 -8.75
N ASN A 543 4.62 24.38 -7.75
CA ASN A 543 5.45 25.46 -7.20
C ASN A 543 6.46 25.98 -8.25
N GLU A 544 7.01 25.12 -9.09
CA GLU A 544 7.91 25.55 -10.19
C GLU A 544 7.15 26.42 -11.19
N TRP A 545 5.94 26.01 -11.61
CA TRP A 545 5.11 26.79 -12.52
C TRP A 545 4.70 28.15 -11.95
N GLU A 546 4.33 28.21 -10.67
CA GLU A 546 3.99 29.46 -9.98
C GLU A 546 5.20 30.42 -9.97
N LYS A 547 6.38 29.92 -9.60
CA LYS A 547 7.62 30.70 -9.62
C LYS A 547 7.99 31.18 -11.03
N GLU A 548 7.80 30.36 -12.06
CA GLU A 548 8.01 30.77 -13.45
C GLU A 548 7.06 31.91 -13.86
N ALA A 549 5.79 31.82 -13.46
CA ALA A 549 4.80 32.85 -13.73
C ALA A 549 5.14 34.17 -13.04
N GLU A 550 5.54 34.13 -11.76
CA GLU A 550 5.98 35.31 -11.01
C GLU A 550 7.19 35.99 -11.65
N LEU A 551 8.19 35.21 -12.08
CA LEU A 551 9.38 35.75 -12.74
C LEU A 551 9.04 36.41 -14.08
N LYS A 552 8.14 35.82 -14.86
CA LYS A 552 7.65 36.42 -16.11
C LYS A 552 6.89 37.72 -15.87
N MET A 553 6.01 37.75 -14.86
CA MET A 553 5.28 38.97 -14.49
C MET A 553 6.23 40.08 -14.03
N LYS A 554 7.23 39.77 -13.18
CA LYS A 554 8.25 40.73 -12.77
C LYS A 554 9.02 41.28 -13.97
N TYR A 555 9.47 40.41 -14.88
CA TYR A 555 10.18 40.82 -16.08
C TYR A 555 9.33 41.73 -16.99
N HIS A 556 8.04 41.43 -17.18
CA HIS A 556 7.12 42.25 -17.96
C HIS A 556 6.87 43.61 -17.30
N ASN A 557 6.62 43.63 -15.98
CA ASN A 557 6.41 44.86 -15.22
C ASN A 557 7.65 45.77 -15.20
N GLU A 558 8.85 45.20 -15.16
CA GLU A 558 10.11 45.95 -15.16
C GLU A 558 10.50 46.46 -16.56
N ASN A 559 10.13 45.77 -17.64
CA ASN A 559 10.55 46.10 -19.00
C ASN A 559 9.46 46.69 -19.89
N GLY A 560 8.21 46.80 -19.41
CA GLY A 560 7.13 47.56 -20.06
C GLY A 560 6.82 47.15 -21.50
N LEU A 561 6.93 45.86 -21.83
CA LEU A 561 6.67 45.31 -23.17
C LEU A 561 5.36 44.54 -23.23
#